data_AF-A3DJX0-F1
#
_entry.id   AF-A3DJX0-F1
#
_cell.length_a   1.000
_cell.length_b   1.000
_cell.length_c   1.000
_cell.angle_alpha   90.00
_cell.angle_beta   90.00
_cell.angle_gamma   90.00
#
_symmetry.space_group_name_H-M   'P 1'
#
loop_
_entity.id
_entity.type
_entity.pdbx_description
1 polymer ?
#
loop_
_entity_poly.entity_id
_entity_poly.type
_entity_poly.pdbx_seq_one_letter_code
_entity_poly.pdbx_strand_id
1 'polypeptide(L)'
;MININNIGKLKKCRVWLEELPLYEYKPAKVLSSILETSICMSRENQKIAIEIFVAPRYYAFLGAEYVYKESNNLEIHVNVSNDSGEIITETLALPSDKVHLGISNEYAQTILNTSMEVFMKLSVIPSGILTFNIGGYSDYGSNQVIFKKVTSIIIRLLVSNIKNTEIDQIENIVKNEVDKPLTDI
;
A
#
# COMPACT_ATOMS: atom_id res chain seq x y z
N MET A 1 -8.70 -12.72 -3.21
CA MET A 1 -8.28 -12.27 -1.86
C MET A 1 -7.55 -13.39 -1.13
N ILE A 2 -6.40 -13.10 -0.53
CA ILE A 2 -5.58 -14.02 0.28
C ILE A 2 -5.65 -13.54 1.73
N ASN A 3 -5.86 -14.47 2.68
CA ASN A 3 -5.88 -14.16 4.12
C ASN A 3 -4.64 -14.75 4.77
N ILE A 4 -3.86 -13.90 5.45
CA ILE A 4 -2.63 -14.29 6.15
C ILE A 4 -2.82 -13.98 7.64
N ASN A 5 -2.62 -14.96 8.51
CA ASN A 5 -2.92 -14.83 9.94
C ASN A 5 -1.76 -15.31 10.81
N ASN A 6 -1.52 -14.59 11.91
CA ASN A 6 -0.60 -14.98 13.00
C ASN A 6 0.84 -15.30 12.56
N ILE A 7 1.46 -14.42 11.77
CA ILE A 7 2.86 -14.55 11.35
C ILE A 7 3.71 -13.43 11.98
N GLY A 8 4.59 -13.78 12.92
CA GLY A 8 5.43 -12.80 13.63
C GLY A 8 4.58 -11.79 14.40
N LYS A 9 4.79 -10.48 14.16
CA LYS A 9 3.94 -9.41 14.75
C LYS A 9 2.59 -9.24 14.04
N LEU A 10 2.43 -9.78 12.83
CA LEU A 10 1.19 -9.71 12.07
C LEU A 10 0.13 -10.61 12.72
N LYS A 11 -1.04 -10.03 13.02
CA LYS A 11 -2.18 -10.80 13.53
C LYS A 11 -3.10 -11.20 12.40
N LYS A 12 -3.47 -10.25 11.53
CA LYS A 12 -4.33 -10.49 10.38
C LYS A 12 -3.88 -9.62 9.20
N CYS A 13 -3.92 -10.16 8.00
CA CYS A 13 -3.71 -9.44 6.76
C CYS A 13 -4.67 -9.99 5.70
N ARG A 14 -5.26 -9.09 4.92
CA ARG A 14 -5.96 -9.39 3.69
C ARG A 14 -5.17 -8.78 2.54
N VAL A 15 -4.88 -9.58 1.53
CA VAL A 15 -4.24 -9.14 0.29
C VAL A 15 -5.20 -9.37 -0.86
N TRP A 16 -5.49 -8.31 -1.61
CA TRP A 16 -6.25 -8.34 -2.84
C TRP A 16 -5.30 -8.13 -4.01
N LEU A 17 -5.42 -8.99 -5.01
CA LEU A 17 -4.62 -8.97 -6.23
C LEU A 17 -5.59 -9.00 -7.40
N GLU A 18 -5.46 -8.07 -8.33
CA GLU A 18 -6.32 -7.86 -9.51
C GLU A 18 -7.79 -7.47 -9.19
N GLU A 19 -8.41 -8.13 -8.22
CA GLU A 19 -9.77 -7.88 -7.73
C GLU A 19 -9.75 -7.06 -6.44
N LEU A 20 -9.84 -5.73 -6.58
CA LEU A 20 -9.85 -4.80 -5.47
C LEU A 20 -11.19 -4.82 -4.71
N PRO A 21 -11.19 -4.53 -3.40
CA PRO A 21 -12.44 -4.37 -2.64
C PRO A 21 -13.21 -3.13 -3.14
N LEU A 22 -14.54 -3.20 -3.07
CA LEU A 22 -15.45 -2.15 -3.52
C LEU A 22 -15.55 -1.00 -2.51
N TYR A 23 -14.45 -0.28 -2.33
CA TYR A 23 -14.38 0.92 -1.52
C TYR A 23 -13.94 2.09 -2.37
N GLU A 24 -14.84 3.05 -2.57
CA GLU A 24 -14.59 4.24 -3.37
C GLU A 24 -14.74 5.49 -2.51
N TYR A 25 -13.80 6.42 -2.66
CA TYR A 25 -13.93 7.75 -2.10
C TYR A 25 -13.58 8.79 -3.15
N LYS A 26 -14.17 9.98 -3.03
CA LYS A 26 -13.87 11.08 -3.93
C LYS A 26 -12.56 11.77 -3.48
N PRO A 27 -11.51 11.80 -4.30
CA PRO A 27 -10.30 12.52 -3.95
C PRO A 27 -10.58 14.02 -3.90
N ALA A 28 -10.09 14.67 -2.84
CA ALA A 28 -10.11 16.11 -2.68
C ALA A 28 -8.89 16.77 -3.34
N LYS A 29 -7.76 16.06 -3.35
CA LYS A 29 -6.53 16.44 -4.06
C LYS A 29 -5.70 15.21 -4.41
N VAL A 30 -4.69 15.40 -5.23
CA VAL A 30 -3.71 14.37 -5.60
C VAL A 30 -2.31 14.88 -5.24
N LEU A 31 -1.56 14.11 -4.47
CA LEU A 31 -0.12 14.32 -4.32
C LEU A 31 0.60 13.52 -5.41
N SER A 32 1.62 14.11 -6.02
CA SER A 32 2.33 13.48 -7.13
C SER A 32 3.84 13.64 -7.01
N SER A 33 4.58 12.63 -7.47
CA SER A 33 6.02 12.70 -7.68
C SER A 33 6.41 11.90 -8.91
N ILE A 34 7.55 12.25 -9.50
CA ILE A 34 8.07 11.59 -10.70
C ILE A 34 9.47 11.06 -10.37
N LEU A 35 9.70 9.79 -10.69
CA LEU A 35 11.03 9.18 -10.69
C LEU A 35 11.48 8.98 -12.13
N GLU A 36 12.55 9.66 -12.52
CA GLU A 36 13.23 9.38 -13.77
C GLU A 36 13.99 8.05 -13.66
N THR A 37 13.93 7.23 -14.70
CA THR A 37 14.65 5.96 -14.76
C THR A 37 15.36 5.82 -16.10
N SER A 38 16.65 5.45 -16.03
CA SER A 38 17.45 5.12 -17.21
C SER A 38 17.31 3.66 -17.64
N ILE A 39 16.77 2.80 -16.76
CA ILE A 39 16.58 1.36 -16.98
C ILE A 39 15.14 1.02 -16.64
N CYS A 40 14.30 0.92 -17.66
CA CYS A 40 12.88 0.65 -17.52
C CYS A 40 12.59 -0.85 -17.62
N MET A 41 11.78 -1.35 -16.69
CA MET A 41 11.17 -2.68 -16.82
C MET A 41 9.74 -2.54 -17.32
N SER A 42 9.41 -3.19 -18.42
CA SER A 42 8.02 -3.37 -18.83
C SER A 42 7.31 -4.26 -17.80
N ARG A 43 6.16 -3.81 -17.32
CA ARG A 43 5.28 -4.58 -16.44
C ARG A 43 3.89 -4.58 -17.03
N GLU A 44 3.11 -5.59 -16.68
CA GLU A 44 1.68 -5.57 -16.97
C GLU A 44 0.96 -4.67 -15.97
N ASN A 45 -0.23 -4.20 -16.32
CA ASN A 45 -1.09 -3.50 -15.37
C ASN A 45 -1.39 -4.42 -14.19
N GLN A 46 -1.40 -3.85 -12.99
CA GLN A 46 -1.56 -4.60 -11.74
C GLN A 46 -2.41 -3.81 -10.75
N LYS A 47 -3.18 -4.52 -9.95
CA LYS A 47 -3.98 -3.94 -8.87
C LYS A 47 -3.70 -4.67 -7.58
N ILE A 48 -3.40 -3.92 -6.52
CA ILE A 48 -3.02 -4.47 -5.22
C ILE A 48 -3.74 -3.68 -4.14
N ALA A 49 -4.40 -4.37 -3.20
CA ALA A 49 -4.78 -3.75 -1.94
C ALA A 49 -4.36 -4.64 -0.76
N ILE A 50 -4.08 -4.01 0.36
CA ILE A 50 -3.64 -4.66 1.58
C ILE A 50 -4.31 -3.99 2.76
N GLU A 51 -4.94 -4.81 3.60
CA GLU A 51 -5.43 -4.43 4.91
C GLU A 51 -4.65 -5.23 5.95
N ILE A 52 -4.00 -4.56 6.90
CA ILE A 52 -3.23 -5.23 7.95
C ILE A 52 -3.68 -4.81 9.35
N PHE A 53 -3.59 -5.77 10.26
CA PHE A 53 -3.65 -5.57 11.70
C PHE A 53 -2.43 -6.23 12.37
N VAL A 54 -1.60 -5.41 13.00
CA VAL A 54 -0.30 -5.80 13.60
C VAL A 54 -0.33 -5.49 15.10
N ALA A 55 0.19 -6.41 15.92
CA ALA A 55 0.22 -6.21 17.36
C ALA A 55 1.11 -5.00 17.77
N PRO A 56 0.74 -4.26 18.83
CA PRO A 56 -0.42 -4.51 19.70
C PRO A 56 -1.76 -4.00 19.15
N ARG A 57 -1.76 -2.99 18.26
CA ARG A 57 -3.01 -2.38 17.75
C ARG A 57 -2.84 -1.59 16.44
N TYR A 58 -1.77 -1.83 15.68
CA TYR A 58 -1.52 -1.07 14.46
C TYR A 58 -2.42 -1.54 13.33
N TYR A 59 -2.99 -0.58 12.59
CA TYR A 59 -3.90 -0.83 11.49
C TYR A 59 -3.59 0.07 10.30
N ALA A 60 -3.68 -0.50 9.10
CA ALA A 60 -3.68 0.28 7.87
C ALA A 60 -4.41 -0.50 6.77
N PHE A 61 -5.15 0.22 5.95
CA PHE A 61 -5.72 -0.27 4.70
C PHE A 61 -5.27 0.65 3.57
N LEU A 62 -4.69 0.07 2.52
CA LEU A 62 -4.15 0.82 1.39
C LEU A 62 -4.23 -0.03 0.13
N GLY A 63 -4.53 0.60 -1.00
CA GLY A 63 -4.45 -0.05 -2.31
C GLY A 63 -4.01 0.89 -3.40
N ALA A 64 -3.43 0.29 -4.43
CA ALA A 64 -2.87 0.96 -5.57
C ALA A 64 -3.18 0.21 -6.87
N GLU A 65 -3.29 1.00 -7.93
CA GLU A 65 -3.36 0.54 -9.31
C GLU A 65 -2.12 1.02 -10.06
N TYR A 66 -1.47 0.09 -10.75
CA TYR A 66 -0.36 0.37 -11.63
C TYR A 66 -0.78 0.17 -13.08
N VAL A 67 -0.48 1.18 -13.91
CA VAL A 67 -0.68 1.15 -15.34
C VAL A 67 0.65 1.36 -16.02
N TYR A 68 1.05 0.39 -16.83
CA TYR A 68 2.25 0.51 -17.64
C TYR A 68 2.09 1.59 -18.70
N LYS A 69 3.14 2.40 -18.85
CA LYS A 69 3.32 3.27 -20.00
C LYS A 69 4.75 3.15 -20.48
N GLU A 70 4.90 3.12 -21.79
CA GLU A 70 6.22 3.23 -22.41
C GLU A 70 6.73 4.67 -22.24
N SER A 71 7.46 4.88 -21.14
CA SER A 71 8.10 6.14 -20.78
C SER A 71 9.43 5.86 -20.06
N ASN A 72 10.20 6.92 -19.78
CA ASN A 72 11.43 6.87 -18.99
C ASN A 72 11.19 7.30 -17.54
N ASN A 73 9.96 7.18 -17.05
CA ASN A 73 9.61 7.63 -15.71
C ASN A 73 8.54 6.74 -15.06
N LEU A 74 8.55 6.77 -13.73
CA LEU A 74 7.45 6.31 -12.90
C LEU A 74 6.78 7.54 -12.29
N GLU A 75 5.53 7.78 -12.65
CA GLU A 75 4.67 8.75 -11.97
C GLU A 75 3.99 8.06 -10.79
N ILE A 76 4.08 8.67 -9.60
CA ILE A 76 3.47 8.16 -8.38
C ILE A 76 2.41 9.16 -7.94
N HIS A 77 1.17 8.73 -7.85
CA HIS A 77 0.03 9.52 -7.44
C HIS A 77 -0.59 8.97 -6.15
N VAL A 78 -0.92 9.84 -5.22
CA VAL A 78 -1.67 9.49 -4.02
C VAL A 78 -2.91 10.37 -3.95
N ASN A 79 -4.07 9.73 -4.11
CA ASN A 79 -5.37 10.37 -3.95
C ASN A 79 -5.59 10.65 -2.46
N VAL A 80 -5.93 11.89 -2.12
CA VAL A 80 -6.14 12.31 -0.72
C VAL A 80 -7.62 12.54 -0.50
N SER A 81 -8.19 11.94 0.53
CA SER A 81 -9.57 12.20 0.93
C SER A 81 -9.68 13.48 1.76
N ASN A 82 -10.89 13.99 1.92
CA ASN A 82 -11.17 14.94 3.01
C ASN A 82 -11.10 14.20 4.35
N ASP A 83 -10.74 14.91 5.42
CA ASP A 83 -10.57 14.34 6.78
C ASP A 83 -11.89 13.89 7.44
N SER A 84 -13.01 13.96 6.72
CA SER A 84 -14.37 13.56 7.15
C SER A 84 -14.85 12.30 6.41
N GLY A 85 -13.95 11.33 6.23
CA GLY A 85 -14.23 10.10 5.50
C GLY A 85 -15.44 9.32 6.03
N GLU A 86 -16.13 8.59 5.15
CA GLU A 86 -17.17 7.64 5.55
C GLU A 86 -16.58 6.56 6.47
N ILE A 87 -17.33 6.11 7.48
CA ILE A 87 -16.88 5.04 8.37
C ILE A 87 -17.21 3.69 7.73
N ILE A 88 -16.21 2.83 7.57
CA ILE A 88 -16.39 1.45 7.08
C ILE A 88 -16.33 0.45 8.24
N THR A 89 -17.18 -0.59 8.17
CA THR A 89 -17.38 -1.54 9.28
C THR A 89 -16.77 -2.91 9.04
N GLU A 90 -16.53 -3.32 7.79
CA GLU A 90 -16.00 -4.65 7.44
C GLU A 90 -14.47 -4.68 7.43
N THR A 91 -13.85 -4.30 8.55
CA THR A 91 -12.40 -4.09 8.65
C THR A 91 -11.69 -5.11 9.55
N LEU A 92 -10.36 -5.17 9.47
CA LEU A 92 -9.49 -5.93 10.37
C LEU A 92 -9.13 -5.17 11.65
N ALA A 93 -9.53 -3.90 11.78
CA ALA A 93 -9.27 -3.09 12.96
C ALA A 93 -9.95 -3.68 14.22
N LEU A 94 -9.61 -3.13 15.38
CA LEU A 94 -10.32 -3.50 16.60
C LEU A 94 -11.80 -3.07 16.50
N PRO A 95 -12.77 -3.87 16.99
CA PRO A 95 -14.19 -3.52 16.91
C PRO A 95 -14.56 -2.18 17.59
N SER A 96 -13.74 -1.73 18.54
CA SER A 96 -13.92 -0.45 19.23
C SER A 96 -13.34 0.75 18.48
N ASP A 97 -12.58 0.51 17.40
CA ASP A 97 -11.89 1.53 16.62
C ASP A 97 -12.69 1.83 15.34
N LYS A 98 -12.81 3.11 14.99
CA LYS A 98 -13.54 3.52 13.79
C LYS A 98 -12.54 3.64 12.65
N VAL A 99 -12.87 3.04 11.51
CA VAL A 99 -12.06 3.14 10.30
C VAL A 99 -12.70 4.12 9.34
N HIS A 100 -11.98 5.20 9.07
CA HIS A 100 -12.36 6.21 8.08
C HIS A 100 -11.87 5.76 6.71
N LEU A 101 -12.76 5.81 5.72
CA LEU A 101 -12.47 5.54 4.33
C LEU A 101 -11.73 6.72 3.70
N GLY A 102 -10.64 6.42 3.00
CA GLY A 102 -9.79 7.38 2.32
C GLY A 102 -8.36 7.40 2.84
N ILE A 103 -7.54 8.25 2.23
CA ILE A 103 -6.16 8.50 2.63
C ILE A 103 -6.11 9.94 3.13
N SER A 104 -5.95 10.13 4.44
CA SER A 104 -5.77 11.47 5.02
C SER A 104 -4.47 12.12 4.52
N ASN A 105 -4.37 13.44 4.65
CA ASN A 105 -3.20 14.17 4.14
C ASN A 105 -1.88 13.70 4.79
N GLU A 106 -1.89 13.37 6.08
CA GLU A 106 -0.69 12.89 6.79
C GLU A 106 -0.18 11.54 6.25
N TYR A 107 -1.08 10.62 5.92
CA TYR A 107 -0.72 9.32 5.38
C TYR A 107 -0.36 9.43 3.91
N ALA A 108 -1.02 10.31 3.16
CA ALA A 108 -0.71 10.54 1.75
C ALA A 108 0.74 10.97 1.55
N GLN A 109 1.23 11.93 2.35
CA GLN A 109 2.62 12.36 2.28
C GLN A 109 3.59 11.23 2.66
N THR A 110 3.22 10.42 3.65
CA THR A 110 4.01 9.26 4.07
C THR A 110 4.11 8.22 2.95
N ILE A 111 3.00 7.89 2.31
CA ILE A 111 2.93 6.93 1.19
C ILE A 111 3.79 7.42 0.03
N LEU A 112 3.68 8.71 -0.34
CA LEU A 112 4.46 9.28 -1.43
C LEU A 112 5.97 9.21 -1.13
N ASN A 113 6.39 9.68 0.04
CA ASN A 113 7.81 9.69 0.44
C ASN A 113 8.37 8.27 0.49
N THR A 114 7.67 7.34 1.14
CA THR A 114 8.13 5.94 1.21
C THR A 114 8.15 5.27 -0.13
N SER A 115 7.23 5.61 -1.05
CA SER A 115 7.29 5.09 -2.40
C SER A 115 8.57 5.51 -3.11
N MET A 116 8.91 6.81 -3.05
CA MET A 116 10.17 7.34 -3.59
C MET A 116 11.38 6.61 -2.97
N GLU A 117 11.43 6.51 -1.65
CA GLU A 117 12.52 5.84 -0.92
C GLU A 117 12.69 4.38 -1.31
N VAL A 118 11.58 3.63 -1.44
CA VAL A 118 11.62 2.20 -1.79
C VAL A 118 12.07 2.01 -3.24
N PHE A 119 11.53 2.77 -4.19
CA PHE A 119 11.91 2.67 -5.60
C PHE A 119 13.36 3.07 -5.84
N MET A 120 13.87 4.12 -5.18
CA MET A 120 15.29 4.51 -5.29
C MET A 120 16.26 3.44 -4.77
N LYS A 121 15.81 2.53 -3.92
CA LYS A 121 16.61 1.39 -3.42
C LYS A 121 16.56 0.17 -4.36
N LEU A 122 15.74 0.19 -5.42
CA LEU A 122 15.66 -0.89 -6.40
C LEU A 122 16.71 -0.70 -7.50
N SER A 123 17.21 -1.81 -8.04
CA SER A 123 18.13 -1.79 -9.18
C SER A 123 17.45 -1.42 -10.50
N VAL A 124 16.14 -1.66 -10.59
CA VAL A 124 15.33 -1.37 -11.78
C VAL A 124 13.98 -0.82 -11.34
N ILE A 125 13.56 0.27 -11.96
CA ILE A 125 12.30 0.96 -11.67
C ILE A 125 11.33 0.71 -12.85
N PRO A 126 10.09 0.25 -12.60
CA PRO A 126 9.10 0.10 -13.67
C PRO A 126 8.70 1.47 -14.22
N SER A 127 8.44 1.57 -15.51
CA SER A 127 7.90 2.80 -16.10
C SER A 127 6.37 2.79 -16.12
N GLY A 128 5.72 3.94 -16.00
CA GLY A 128 4.26 4.05 -15.99
C GLY A 128 3.73 4.90 -14.86
N ILE A 129 2.51 4.58 -14.40
CA ILE A 129 1.81 5.34 -13.37
C ILE A 129 1.38 4.40 -12.25
N LEU A 130 1.79 4.68 -11.02
CA LEU A 130 1.31 4.04 -9.80
C LEU A 130 0.38 5.00 -9.05
N THR A 131 -0.89 4.63 -8.93
CA THR A 131 -1.90 5.47 -8.25
C THR A 131 -2.42 4.76 -7.01
N PHE A 132 -2.16 5.33 -5.84
CA PHE A 132 -2.78 4.93 -4.58
C PHE A 132 -4.16 5.57 -4.46
N ASN A 133 -5.20 4.75 -4.59
CA ASN A 133 -6.59 5.18 -4.73
C ASN A 133 -7.56 4.46 -3.78
N ILE A 134 -7.07 3.56 -2.93
CA ILE A 134 -7.83 2.90 -1.86
C ILE A 134 -7.12 3.18 -0.56
N GLY A 135 -7.86 3.56 0.47
CA GLY A 135 -7.29 3.84 1.79
C GLY A 135 -8.30 3.64 2.90
N GLY A 136 -7.80 3.28 4.07
CA GLY A 136 -8.55 3.32 5.30
C GLY A 136 -7.61 3.46 6.48
N TYR A 137 -7.98 4.32 7.42
CA TYR A 137 -7.21 4.56 8.64
C TYR A 137 -8.13 4.52 9.85
N SER A 138 -7.62 4.02 10.97
CA SER A 138 -8.38 3.95 12.22
C SER A 138 -7.97 5.07 13.17
N ASP A 139 -8.88 5.47 14.07
CA ASP A 139 -8.66 6.57 15.01
C ASP A 139 -7.43 6.35 15.90
N TYR A 140 -7.16 5.10 16.30
CA TYR A 140 -6.12 4.78 17.29
C TYR A 140 -5.01 3.87 16.77
N GLY A 141 -5.31 3.06 15.77
CA GLY A 141 -4.39 2.04 15.25
C GLY A 141 -3.52 2.53 14.10
N SER A 142 -3.95 3.56 13.37
CA SER A 142 -3.20 4.08 12.24
C SER A 142 -2.15 5.12 12.65
N ASN A 143 -1.04 5.10 11.93
CA ASN A 143 0.03 6.08 12.02
C ASN A 143 0.93 5.98 10.78
N GLN A 144 1.83 6.94 10.62
CA GLN A 144 2.76 6.97 9.48
C GLN A 144 3.59 5.69 9.36
N VAL A 145 4.06 5.13 10.48
CA VAL A 145 4.91 3.93 10.51
C VAL A 145 4.23 2.72 9.84
N ILE A 146 2.97 2.45 10.17
CA ILE A 146 2.26 1.31 9.58
C ILE A 146 1.95 1.55 8.09
N PHE A 147 1.68 2.80 7.70
CA PHE A 147 1.53 3.17 6.29
C PHE A 147 2.84 3.05 5.50
N LYS A 148 4.00 3.36 6.10
CA LYS A 148 5.31 3.09 5.47
C LYS A 148 5.46 1.60 5.15
N LYS A 149 5.13 0.72 6.10
CA LYS A 149 5.21 -0.73 5.94
C LYS A 149 4.29 -1.21 4.82
N VAL A 150 3.01 -0.84 4.84
CA VAL A 150 2.07 -1.28 3.79
C VAL A 150 2.47 -0.78 2.41
N THR A 151 2.94 0.47 2.31
CA THR A 151 3.45 1.03 1.05
C THR A 151 4.62 0.22 0.51
N SER A 152 5.60 -0.12 1.35
CA SER A 152 6.73 -0.97 0.98
C SER A 152 6.28 -2.36 0.52
N ILE A 153 5.31 -2.97 1.19
CA ILE A 153 4.75 -4.28 0.79
C ILE A 153 4.12 -4.19 -0.60
N ILE A 154 3.26 -3.20 -0.84
CA ILE A 154 2.60 -3.01 -2.15
C ILE A 154 3.64 -2.89 -3.27
N ILE A 155 4.67 -2.06 -3.08
CA ILE A 155 5.72 -1.87 -4.08
C ILE A 155 6.51 -3.16 -4.31
N ARG A 156 6.82 -3.91 -3.25
CA ARG A 156 7.54 -5.18 -3.39
C ARG A 156 6.72 -6.22 -4.14
N LEU A 157 5.42 -6.33 -3.85
CA LEU A 157 4.52 -7.19 -4.60
C LEU A 157 4.44 -6.78 -6.07
N LEU A 158 4.32 -5.48 -6.35
CA LEU A 158 4.31 -4.93 -7.71
C LEU A 158 5.54 -5.39 -8.51
N VAL A 159 6.73 -5.25 -7.93
CA VAL A 159 7.99 -5.64 -8.59
C VAL A 159 8.26 -7.15 -8.57
N SER A 160 7.51 -7.94 -7.80
CA SER A 160 7.67 -9.41 -7.77
C SER A 160 6.93 -10.17 -8.89
N ASN A 161 6.13 -9.48 -9.72
CA ASN A 161 5.25 -10.09 -10.75
C ASN A 161 4.20 -11.02 -10.13
N ILE A 162 3.11 -10.43 -9.68
CA ILE A 162 2.05 -11.06 -8.91
C ILE A 162 1.44 -12.30 -9.58
N LYS A 163 1.28 -12.29 -10.91
CA LYS A 163 0.62 -13.39 -11.64
C LYS A 163 1.31 -14.75 -11.48
N ASN A 164 2.61 -14.74 -11.17
CA ASN A 164 3.42 -15.93 -10.99
C ASN A 164 3.95 -16.08 -9.55
N THR A 165 3.48 -15.25 -8.62
CA THR A 165 3.96 -15.26 -7.24
C THR A 165 3.17 -16.29 -6.43
N GLU A 166 3.86 -17.28 -5.85
CA GLU A 166 3.24 -18.26 -4.95
C GLU A 166 2.79 -17.61 -3.65
N ILE A 167 1.77 -18.18 -2.99
CA ILE A 167 1.22 -17.64 -1.73
C ILE A 167 2.33 -17.50 -0.67
N ASP A 168 3.20 -18.49 -0.53
CA ASP A 168 4.32 -18.47 0.41
C ASP A 168 5.27 -17.29 0.17
N GLN A 169 5.46 -16.87 -1.09
CA GLN A 169 6.27 -15.71 -1.42
C GLN A 169 5.58 -14.40 -1.00
N ILE A 170 4.26 -14.31 -1.19
CA ILE A 170 3.45 -13.16 -0.72
C ILE A 170 3.53 -13.07 0.80
N GLU A 171 3.34 -14.18 1.51
CA GLU A 171 3.44 -14.24 2.96
C GLU A 171 4.83 -13.80 3.45
N ASN A 172 5.89 -14.26 2.79
CA ASN A 172 7.25 -13.87 3.11
C ASN A 172 7.50 -12.37 2.89
N ILE A 173 7.01 -11.79 1.79
CA ILE A 173 7.11 -10.33 1.53
C ILE A 173 6.41 -9.55 2.64
N VAL A 174 5.16 -9.92 2.96
CA VAL A 174 4.37 -9.26 4.02
C VAL A 174 5.08 -9.36 5.36
N LYS A 175 5.50 -10.58 5.75
CA LYS A 175 6.20 -10.84 7.02
C LYS A 175 7.48 -10.00 7.15
N ASN A 176 8.32 -10.03 6.13
CA ASN A 176 9.62 -9.35 6.15
C ASN A 176 9.45 -7.85 6.36
N GLU A 177 8.49 -7.20 5.69
CA GLU A 177 8.26 -5.76 5.89
C GLU A 177 7.62 -5.44 7.25
N VAL A 178 6.72 -6.30 7.75
CA VAL A 178 6.11 -6.12 9.08
C VAL A 178 7.16 -6.24 10.18
N ASP A 179 8.07 -7.20 10.08
CA ASP A 179 9.07 -7.48 11.12
C ASP A 179 10.27 -6.51 11.11
N LYS A 180 10.50 -5.77 10.01
CA LYS A 180 11.57 -4.75 9.95
C LYS A 180 11.51 -3.75 11.13
N PRO A 181 12.65 -3.42 11.74
CA PRO A 181 12.74 -2.35 12.73
C PRO A 181 12.24 -1.03 12.16
N LEU A 182 11.71 -0.18 13.03
CA LEU A 182 11.11 1.11 12.64
C LEU A 182 12.15 2.12 12.10
N THR A 183 13.44 1.84 12.31
CA THR A 183 14.58 2.65 11.85
C THR A 183 15.05 2.33 10.43
N ASP A 184 14.57 1.23 9.84
CA ASP A 184 15.21 0.63 8.65
C ASP A 184 14.38 0.81 7.35
N ILE A 185 13.38 1.69 7.37
CA ILE A 185 12.53 2.03 6.20
C ILE A 185 12.85 3.44 5.73
#